data_AF-A0AAP9KWH6-F1
#
_entry.id   AF-A0AAP9KWH6-F1
#
_cell.length_a   1.000
_cell.length_b   1.000
_cell.length_c   1.000
_cell.angle_alpha   90.00
_cell.angle_beta   90.00
_cell.angle_gamma   90.00
#
_symmetry.space_group_name_H-M   'P 1'
#
loop_
_entity.id
_entity.type
_entity.pdbx_description
1 polymer ?
#
loop_
_entity_poly.entity_id
_entity_poly.type
_entity_poly.pdbx_seq_one_letter_code
_entity_poly.pdbx_strand_id
1 'polypeptide(L)'
;MAIFIDTVKAREIFDSRGNPTVEADVILSDGILGRAEVPSGASTGEKEAVELRDGGDRLVRATTISAVLAITLVTGVLLTRMRRLL
;
A
#
# COMPACT_ATOMS: atom_id res chain seq x y z
N MET A 1 -27.88 -5.31 -4.81
CA MET A 1 -26.50 -5.80 -5.05
C MET A 1 -25.59 -5.12 -4.04
N ALA A 2 -24.73 -5.85 -3.34
CA ALA A 2 -23.76 -5.24 -2.42
C ALA A 2 -22.51 -4.83 -3.21
N ILE A 3 -21.94 -3.66 -2.89
CA ILE A 3 -20.63 -3.22 -3.42
C ILE A 3 -19.55 -3.76 -2.49
N PHE A 4 -18.54 -4.40 -3.05
CA PHE A 4 -17.40 -4.92 -2.28
C PHE A 4 -16.08 -4.58 -2.96
N ILE A 5 -14.98 -4.69 -2.20
CA ILE A 5 -13.63 -4.52 -2.73
C ILE A 5 -13.34 -5.70 -3.64
N ASP A 6 -13.09 -5.45 -4.92
CA ASP A 6 -12.77 -6.48 -5.89
C ASP A 6 -11.26 -6.71 -5.93
N THR A 7 -10.49 -5.64 -6.13
CA THR A 7 -9.04 -5.73 -6.34
C THR A 7 -8.32 -4.61 -5.60
N VAL A 8 -7.16 -4.91 -5.02
CA VAL A 8 -6.22 -3.92 -4.46
C VAL A 8 -4.87 -4.10 -5.13
N LYS A 9 -4.25 -3.00 -5.59
CA LYS A 9 -2.91 -2.99 -6.18
C LYS A 9 -2.08 -1.92 -5.50
N ALA A 10 -0.81 -2.22 -5.23
CA ALA A 10 0.13 -1.24 -4.70
C ALA A 10 1.35 -1.08 -5.62
N ARG A 11 2.00 0.06 -5.54
CA ARG A 11 3.25 0.37 -6.25
C ARG A 11 4.11 1.33 -5.44
N GLU A 12 5.42 1.28 -5.68
CA GLU A 12 6.35 2.27 -5.15
C GLU A 12 6.31 3.52 -6.05
N ILE A 13 6.18 4.69 -5.43
CA ILE A 13 6.25 6.01 -6.07
C ILE A 13 7.26 6.89 -5.31
N PHE A 14 7.48 8.12 -5.77
CA PHE A 14 8.31 9.10 -5.08
C PHE A 14 7.46 10.25 -4.55
N ASP A 15 7.74 10.67 -3.31
CA ASP A 15 7.11 11.85 -2.72
C ASP A 15 7.73 13.17 -3.24
N SER A 16 7.21 14.30 -2.76
CA SER A 16 7.69 15.64 -3.14
C SER A 16 9.16 15.94 -2.76
N ARG A 17 9.77 15.11 -1.91
CA ARG A 17 11.18 15.19 -1.48
C ARG A 17 12.06 14.16 -2.20
N GLY A 18 11.51 13.41 -3.16
CA GLY A 18 12.23 12.38 -3.89
C GLY A 18 12.47 11.10 -3.09
N ASN A 19 11.75 10.90 -1.99
CA ASN A 19 11.85 9.68 -1.20
C ASN A 19 10.82 8.64 -1.68
N PRO A 20 11.18 7.36 -1.73
CA PRO A 20 10.21 6.30 -1.99
C PRO A 20 9.04 6.34 -1.01
N THR A 21 7.84 6.11 -1.51
CA THR A 21 6.62 5.87 -0.73
C THR A 21 5.67 4.95 -1.50
N VAL A 22 4.51 4.63 -0.93
CA VAL A 22 3.55 3.68 -1.49
C VAL A 22 2.30 4.39 -1.98
N GLU A 23 1.83 4.01 -3.17
CA GLU A 23 0.51 4.31 -3.69
C GLU A 23 -0.30 3.02 -3.78
N ALA A 24 -1.59 3.08 -3.42
CA ALA A 24 -2.53 1.98 -3.57
C ALA A 24 -3.77 2.37 -4.40
N ASP A 25 -4.15 1.49 -5.32
CA ASP A 25 -5.42 1.50 -6.04
C ASP A 25 -6.37 0.47 -5.41
N VAL A 26 -7.61 0.85 -5.18
CA VAL A 26 -8.72 -0.02 -4.78
C VAL A 26 -9.79 0.04 -5.86
N ILE A 27 -10.15 -1.12 -6.42
CA ILE A 27 -11.19 -1.28 -7.43
C ILE A 27 -12.36 -2.02 -6.77
N LEU A 28 -13.55 -1.44 -6.86
CA LEU A 28 -14.79 -2.03 -6.35
C LEU A 28 -15.46 -2.92 -7.40
N SER A 29 -16.39 -3.77 -6.95
CA SER A 29 -17.14 -4.70 -7.80
C SER A 29 -17.99 -4.04 -8.90
N ASP A 30 -18.27 -2.75 -8.78
CA ASP A 30 -19.00 -1.93 -9.76
C ASP A 30 -18.05 -1.13 -10.68
N GLY A 31 -16.74 -1.31 -10.54
CA GLY A 31 -15.71 -0.69 -11.36
C GLY A 31 -15.19 0.65 -10.86
N ILE A 32 -15.72 1.18 -9.75
CA ILE A 32 -15.20 2.43 -9.16
C ILE A 32 -13.75 2.21 -8.70
N LEU A 33 -12.87 3.15 -9.03
CA LEU A 33 -11.46 3.18 -8.62
C LEU A 33 -11.22 4.30 -7.61
N GLY A 34 -10.68 3.94 -6.45
CA GLY A 34 -10.12 4.86 -5.47
C GLY A 34 -8.59 4.71 -5.43
N ARG A 35 -7.88 5.83 -5.36
CA ARG A 35 -6.41 5.85 -5.31
C ARG A 35 -5.95 6.75 -4.17
N ALA A 36 -4.95 6.30 -3.43
CA ALA A 36 -4.32 7.09 -2.38
C ALA A 36 -2.82 6.82 -2.31
N GLU A 37 -2.06 7.87 -2.01
CA GLU A 37 -0.64 7.80 -1.67
C GLU A 37 -0.42 8.05 -0.19
N VAL A 38 0.59 7.39 0.39
CA VAL A 38 1.00 7.60 1.78
C VAL A 38 2.06 8.71 1.81
N PRO A 39 1.89 9.79 2.59
CA PRO A 39 2.95 10.77 2.76
C PRO A 39 4.11 10.16 3.56
N SER A 40 5.36 10.50 3.22
CA SER A 40 6.50 10.00 4.00
C SER A 40 6.60 10.73 5.35
N GLY A 41 6.58 9.97 6.44
CA GLY A 41 6.78 10.46 7.79
C GLY A 41 8.14 11.13 7.94
N ALA A 42 8.19 12.28 8.62
CA ALA A 42 9.45 12.90 9.05
C ALA A 42 9.60 12.93 10.57
N SER A 43 8.50 12.73 11.29
CA SER A 43 8.49 12.56 12.74
C SER A 43 9.13 11.23 13.12
N THR A 44 9.78 11.21 14.29
CA THR A 44 10.42 10.04 14.88
C THR A 44 9.79 9.71 16.24
N GLY A 45 8.50 10.02 16.41
CA GLY A 45 7.80 9.75 17.65
C GLY A 45 7.82 8.26 17.99
N GLU A 46 8.31 7.91 19.17
CA GLU A 46 8.52 6.51 19.58
C GLU A 46 7.23 5.66 19.65
N LYS A 47 6.07 6.32 19.64
CA LYS A 47 4.73 5.69 19.71
C LYS A 47 3.91 5.85 18.44
N GLU A 48 4.52 6.34 17.36
CA GLU A 48 3.85 6.45 16.06
C GLU A 48 3.77 5.07 15.36
N ALA A 49 2.82 4.93 14.43
CA ALA A 49 2.78 3.75 13.58
C ALA A 49 4.03 3.69 12.70
N VAL A 50 4.64 2.50 12.61
CA VAL A 50 5.93 2.33 11.93
C VAL A 50 5.73 2.14 10.43
N GLU A 51 6.47 2.93 9.63
CA GLU A 51 6.60 2.71 8.20
C GLU A 51 7.59 1.57 7.92
N LEU A 52 7.17 0.59 7.13
CA LEU A 52 8.05 -0.49 6.70
C LEU A 52 9.00 0.00 5.59
N ARG A 53 10.30 -0.01 5.87
CA ARG A 53 11.37 0.38 4.94
C ARG A 53 12.31 -0.80 4.71
N ASP A 54 12.77 -1.00 3.48
CA ASP A 54 13.60 -2.16 3.10
C ASP A 54 15.06 -2.05 3.55
N GLY A 55 15.48 -0.87 4.04
CA GLY A 55 16.88 -0.56 4.34
C GLY A 55 17.77 -0.43 3.08
N GLY A 56 19.08 -0.35 3.30
CA GLY A 56 20.10 -0.25 2.26
C GLY A 56 20.42 1.18 1.80
N ASP A 57 21.56 1.34 1.12
CA ASP A 57 22.16 2.66 0.82
C ASP A 57 21.79 3.22 -0.55
N ARG A 58 20.89 2.55 -1.28
CA ARG A 58 20.54 2.94 -2.66
C ARG A 58 19.83 4.29 -2.73
N LEU A 59 19.04 4.62 -1.72
CA LEU A 59 18.19 5.82 -1.66
C LEU A 59 18.17 6.38 -0.23
N VAL A 60 18.05 7.71 -0.10
CA VAL A 60 18.13 8.43 1.19
C VAL A 60 17.16 7.89 2.25
N ARG A 61 15.95 7.47 1.85
CA ARG A 61 14.92 6.92 2.76
C ARG A 61 14.60 5.45 2.56
N ALA A 62 15.51 4.69 1.93
CA ALA A 62 15.33 3.28 1.56
C ALA A 62 14.08 3.02 0.71
N THR A 63 14.02 1.85 0.07
CA THR A 63 12.84 1.45 -0.74
C THR A 63 11.70 0.97 0.16
N THR A 64 10.51 0.85 -0.42
CA THR A 64 9.26 0.43 0.23
C THR A 64 8.63 -0.77 -0.48
N ILE A 65 9.45 -1.56 -1.19
CA ILE A 65 9.03 -2.72 -1.98
C ILE A 65 8.38 -3.77 -1.08
N SER A 66 8.90 -3.99 0.13
CA SER A 66 8.28 -4.94 1.06
C SER A 66 6.88 -4.49 1.48
N ALA A 67 6.64 -3.19 1.64
CA ALA A 67 5.31 -2.67 1.95
C ALA A 67 4.34 -2.85 0.78
N VAL A 68 4.80 -2.60 -0.45
CA VAL A 68 4.03 -2.84 -1.68
C VAL A 68 3.65 -4.32 -1.79
N LEU A 69 4.60 -5.21 -1.53
CA LEU A 69 4.38 -6.65 -1.57
C LEU A 69 3.40 -7.09 -0.48
N ALA A 70 3.52 -6.55 0.74
CA ALA A 70 2.61 -6.85 1.83
C ALA A 70 1.17 -6.49 1.48
N ILE A 71 0.93 -5.31 0.91
CA ILE A 71 -0.41 -4.92 0.45
C ILE A 71 -0.91 -5.92 -0.58
N THR A 72 -0.12 -6.20 -1.61
CA THR A 72 -0.54 -7.04 -2.74
C THR A 72 -0.83 -8.48 -2.31
N LEU A 73 0.05 -9.10 -1.52
CA LEU A 73 -0.10 -10.50 -1.10
C LEU A 73 -1.18 -10.68 -0.04
N VAL A 74 -1.20 -9.84 0.99
CA VAL A 74 -2.14 -10.01 2.11
C VAL A 74 -3.56 -9.75 1.64
N THR A 75 -3.79 -8.62 0.96
CA THR A 75 -5.13 -8.28 0.48
C THR A 75 -5.60 -9.26 -0.60
N GLY A 76 -4.73 -9.68 -1.51
CA GLY A 76 -5.08 -10.67 -2.53
C GLY A 76 -5.55 -12.01 -1.94
N VAL A 77 -4.85 -12.51 -0.92
CA VAL A 77 -5.25 -13.75 -0.21
C VAL A 77 -6.56 -13.58 0.54
N LEU A 78 -6.73 -12.46 1.25
CA LEU A 78 -7.97 -12.15 1.98
C LEU A 78 -9.16 -12.03 1.04
N LEU A 79 -9.03 -11.27 -0.05
CA LEU A 79 -10.07 -11.08 -1.06
C LEU A 79 -10.48 -12.41 -1.71
N THR A 80 -9.50 -13.27 -2.02
CA THR A 80 -9.78 -14.61 -2.56
C THR A 80 -10.57 -15.47 -1.58
N ARG A 81 -10.28 -15.38 -0.27
CA ARG A 81 -11.04 -16.10 0.75
C ARG A 81 -12.44 -15.52 0.96
N MET A 82 -12.60 -14.20 0.95
CA MET A 82 -13.89 -13.53 1.14
C MET A 82 -14.85 -13.79 -0.02
N ARG A 83 -14.36 -13.86 -1.27
CA ARG A 83 -15.18 -14.24 -2.44
C ARG A 83 -15.74 -15.66 -2.39
N ARG A 84 -15.14 -16.57 -1.61
CA ARG A 84 -15.69 -17.93 -1.43
C ARG A 84 -16.78 -18.00 -0.36
N LEU A 85 -16.99 -16.93 0.40
CA LEU A 85 -17.93 -16.86 1.52
C LEU A 85 -19.18 -16.03 1.22
N LEU A 86 -19.24 -15.41 0.03
CA LEU A 86 -20.36 -14.62 -0.49
C LEU A 86 -21.01 -15.37 -1.66
#